data_AF-A0A6G3U2D2-F1
#
_entry.id   AF-A0A6G3U2D2-F1
#
_cell.length_a   1.000
_cell.length_b   1.000
_cell.length_c   1.000
_cell.angle_alpha   90.00
_cell.angle_beta   90.00
_cell.angle_gamma   90.00
#
_symmetry.space_group_name_H-M   'P 1'
#
loop_
_entity.id
_entity.type
_entity.pdbx_description
1 polymer ?
#
loop_
_entity_poly.entity_id
_entity_poly.type
_entity_poly.pdbx_seq_one_letter_code
_entity_poly.pdbx_strand_id
1 'polypeptide(L)'
;MTSAPGTPARVLAGSPALTPLLLRGALLSPFKRPRPDAAFPPTRLVLPGLRVDLARLAAYERVCGFPVGADHLPVTYPHVLGFPTAMRLMSGRAFPLPLLGLVHTSIRITRHHPVPATAAHELTVYVEELLPHRRGTEAAVVTELRTDGALTWESRSTYLARHAVPDGTRPAPHPRPADDDHAELPALDTWHLPAGLGRRYGAASGDRNPIHLHPLTARPFGFPRAIA
;
A
#
# COMPACT_ATOMS: atom_id res chain seq x y z
N MET A 1 22.68 -2.53 0.16
CA MET A 1 22.62 -1.50 -0.90
C MET A 1 22.49 -0.13 -0.26
N THR A 2 23.58 0.63 -0.25
CA THR A 2 23.63 2.03 0.16
C THR A 2 22.79 2.85 -0.81
N SER A 3 21.93 3.73 -0.31
CA SER A 3 21.17 4.68 -1.15
C SER A 3 22.11 5.34 -2.17
N ALA A 4 21.77 5.27 -3.46
CA ALA A 4 22.50 5.99 -4.48
C ALA A 4 22.49 7.50 -4.14
N PRO A 5 23.64 8.20 -4.11
CA PRO A 5 23.67 9.63 -3.87
C PRO A 5 23.06 10.35 -5.09
N GLY A 6 22.01 11.15 -4.88
CA GLY A 6 21.46 12.05 -5.90
C GLY A 6 19.95 12.02 -6.10
N THR A 7 19.20 11.07 -5.51
CA THR A 7 17.73 11.11 -5.63
C THR A 7 17.16 12.21 -4.73
N PRO A 8 16.37 13.17 -5.25
CA PRO A 8 15.80 14.23 -4.45
C PRO A 8 14.88 13.65 -3.37
N ALA A 9 15.23 13.86 -2.10
CA ALA A 9 14.42 13.48 -0.95
C ALA A 9 13.67 14.71 -0.41
N ARG A 10 12.39 14.52 -0.09
CA ARG A 10 11.56 15.51 0.60
C ARG A 10 11.24 15.00 1.99
N VAL A 11 11.80 15.68 2.99
CA VAL A 11 11.54 15.41 4.40
C VAL A 11 10.14 15.91 4.77
N LEU A 12 9.40 15.09 5.50
CA LEU A 12 8.08 15.38 6.05
C LEU A 12 8.21 15.69 7.54
N ALA A 13 7.47 16.70 8.01
CA ALA A 13 7.44 17.05 9.44
C ALA A 13 6.61 16.09 10.30
N GLY A 14 5.84 15.21 9.68
CA GLY A 14 4.91 14.30 10.36
C GLY A 14 4.16 13.43 9.38
N SER A 15 3.48 12.39 9.91
CA SER A 15 2.64 11.51 9.09
C SER A 15 1.48 12.30 8.47
N PRO A 16 1.26 12.23 7.15
CA PRO A 16 0.17 12.95 6.50
C PRO A 16 -1.22 12.50 6.99
N ALA A 17 -2.18 13.42 7.03
CA ALA A 17 -3.58 13.05 7.25
C ALA A 17 -4.20 12.43 5.99
N LEU A 18 -4.81 11.24 6.10
CA LEU A 18 -5.36 10.50 4.96
C LEU A 18 -6.56 11.17 4.30
N THR A 19 -7.53 11.66 5.07
CA THR A 19 -8.78 12.26 4.55
C THR A 19 -8.55 13.35 3.49
N PRO A 20 -7.72 14.39 3.72
CA PRO A 20 -7.48 15.40 2.69
C PRO A 20 -6.75 14.85 1.46
N LEU A 21 -5.94 13.80 1.61
CA LEU A 21 -5.23 13.17 0.49
C LEU A 21 -6.19 12.35 -0.39
N LEU A 22 -7.13 11.62 0.22
CA LEU A 22 -8.18 10.90 -0.50
C LEU A 22 -9.06 11.88 -1.30
N LEU A 23 -9.49 12.99 -0.68
CA LEU A 23 -10.26 14.03 -1.37
C LEU A 23 -9.46 14.63 -2.53
N ARG A 24 -8.21 15.02 -2.29
CA ARG A 24 -7.33 15.56 -3.32
C ARG A 24 -7.14 14.58 -4.47
N GLY A 25 -6.89 13.30 -4.18
CA GLY A 25 -6.71 12.28 -5.19
C GLY A 25 -7.98 12.04 -6.00
N ALA A 26 -9.15 12.02 -5.36
CA ALA A 26 -10.43 11.94 -6.05
C ALA A 26 -10.65 13.12 -7.01
N LEU A 27 -10.41 14.35 -6.55
CA LEU A 27 -10.54 15.57 -7.36
C LEU A 27 -9.58 15.60 -8.56
N LEU A 28 -8.36 15.07 -8.40
CA LEU A 28 -7.36 15.06 -9.47
C LEU A 28 -7.50 13.88 -10.43
N SER A 29 -8.22 12.82 -10.06
CA SER A 29 -8.30 11.57 -10.83
C SER A 29 -8.82 11.74 -12.26
N PRO A 30 -9.86 12.54 -12.55
CA PRO A 30 -10.35 12.76 -13.92
C PRO A 30 -9.32 13.40 -14.86
N PHE A 31 -8.30 14.07 -14.32
CA PHE A 31 -7.25 14.73 -15.10
C PHE A 31 -6.02 13.85 -15.31
N LYS A 32 -6.02 12.62 -14.78
CA LYS A 32 -4.91 11.67 -14.92
C LYS A 32 -5.01 10.90 -16.22
N ARG A 33 -3.87 10.73 -16.89
CA ARG A 33 -3.75 9.95 -18.13
C ARG A 33 -2.75 8.82 -17.90
N PRO A 34 -3.20 7.64 -17.45
CA PRO A 34 -2.32 6.52 -17.14
C PRO A 34 -1.67 6.00 -18.42
N ARG A 35 -0.35 5.80 -18.36
CA ARG A 35 0.47 5.19 -19.41
C ARG A 35 1.77 4.68 -18.78
N PRO A 36 2.36 3.58 -19.26
CA PRO A 36 3.56 2.99 -18.67
C PRO A 36 4.82 3.85 -18.85
N ASP A 37 4.86 4.71 -19.87
CA ASP A 37 5.95 5.63 -20.19
C ASP A 37 5.76 7.04 -19.56
N ALA A 38 4.76 7.22 -18.69
CA ALA A 38 4.53 8.53 -18.10
C ALA A 38 5.65 8.90 -17.12
N ALA A 39 5.98 10.19 -17.07
CA ALA A 39 6.76 10.71 -15.96
C ALA A 39 6.01 10.47 -14.64
N PHE A 40 6.75 10.01 -13.63
CA PHE A 40 6.29 9.86 -12.26
C PHE A 40 7.21 10.63 -11.31
N PRO A 41 6.80 10.88 -10.05
CA PRO A 41 7.59 11.69 -9.12
C PRO A 41 8.94 10.99 -8.86
N PRO A 42 10.09 11.63 -9.15
CA PRO A 42 11.40 11.07 -8.83
C PRO A 42 11.73 11.24 -7.33
N THR A 43 10.84 11.86 -6.57
CA THR A 43 11.06 12.26 -5.18
C THR A 43 10.81 11.11 -4.22
N ARG A 44 11.74 10.91 -3.29
CA ARG A 44 11.52 10.06 -2.10
C ARG A 44 10.90 10.91 -0.99
N LEU A 45 9.80 10.46 -0.38
CA LEU A 45 9.24 11.09 0.81
C LEU A 45 9.84 10.42 2.05
N VAL A 46 10.47 11.21 2.92
CA VAL A 46 11.14 10.71 4.13
C VAL A 46 10.43 11.25 5.37
N LEU A 47 10.07 10.37 6.29
CA LEU A 47 9.51 10.70 7.60
C LEU A 47 10.50 10.24 8.68
N PRO A 48 11.39 11.15 9.15
CA PRO A 48 12.35 10.82 10.18
C PRO A 48 11.70 10.78 11.58
N GLY A 49 12.31 10.04 12.49
CA GLY A 49 11.90 10.02 13.91
C GLY A 49 10.47 9.52 14.16
N LEU A 50 9.94 8.69 13.26
CA LEU A 50 8.64 8.06 13.39
C LEU A 50 8.60 7.20 14.66
N ARG A 51 7.71 7.55 15.59
CA ARG A 51 7.37 6.73 16.75
C ARG A 51 6.01 6.10 16.57
N VAL A 52 5.89 4.84 16.96
CA VAL A 52 4.63 4.09 16.88
C VAL A 52 3.70 4.50 18.01
N ASP A 53 2.45 4.81 17.65
CA ASP A 53 1.36 4.91 18.62
C ASP A 53 0.98 3.50 19.09
N LEU A 54 1.37 3.16 20.32
CA LEU A 54 1.16 1.83 20.89
C LEU A 54 -0.33 1.49 21.07
N ALA A 55 -1.20 2.49 21.26
CA ALA A 55 -2.64 2.24 21.33
C ALA A 55 -3.22 1.85 19.97
N ARG A 56 -2.75 2.49 18.89
CA ARG A 56 -3.09 2.09 17.52
C ARG A 56 -2.51 0.73 17.14
N LEU A 57 -1.27 0.45 17.55
CA LEU A 57 -0.65 -0.86 17.36
C LEU A 57 -1.49 -1.95 18.04
N ALA A 58 -1.86 -1.78 19.31
CA ALA A 58 -2.70 -2.74 20.03
C ALA A 58 -4.11 -2.89 19.42
N ALA A 59 -4.67 -1.84 18.81
CA ALA A 59 -5.91 -1.94 18.06
C ALA A 59 -5.73 -2.75 16.76
N TYR A 60 -4.62 -2.55 16.06
CA TYR A 60 -4.25 -3.29 14.86
C TYR A 60 -4.00 -4.77 15.15
N GLU A 61 -3.23 -5.08 16.20
CA GLU A 61 -2.93 -6.45 16.63
C GLU A 61 -4.23 -7.21 16.92
N ARG A 62 -5.14 -6.61 17.68
CA ARG A 62 -6.44 -7.23 18.00
C ARG A 62 -7.35 -7.45 16.81
N VAL A 63 -7.34 -6.56 15.81
CA VAL A 63 -8.21 -6.73 14.63
C VAL A 63 -7.63 -7.72 13.63
N CYS A 64 -6.31 -7.84 13.56
CA CYS A 64 -5.60 -8.77 12.67
C CYS A 64 -5.28 -10.12 13.33
N GLY A 65 -5.53 -10.29 14.62
CA GLY A 65 -5.25 -11.54 15.34
C GLY A 65 -3.78 -11.75 15.71
N PHE A 66 -2.97 -10.69 15.74
CA PHE A 66 -1.60 -10.77 16.25
C PHE A 66 -1.58 -10.77 17.79
N PRO A 67 -0.55 -11.36 18.42
CA PRO A 67 -0.30 -11.19 19.85
C PRO A 67 -0.17 -9.70 20.20
N VAL A 68 -0.86 -9.28 21.25
CA VAL A 68 -0.85 -7.87 21.67
C VAL A 68 0.33 -7.61 22.59
N GLY A 69 1.05 -6.51 22.37
CA GLY A 69 2.11 -6.04 23.27
C GLY A 69 3.43 -6.80 23.15
N ALA A 70 3.68 -7.45 22.01
CA ALA A 70 4.99 -7.97 21.69
C ALA A 70 6.02 -6.84 21.54
N ASP A 71 7.29 -7.13 21.82
CA ASP A 71 8.39 -6.14 21.71
C ASP A 71 8.66 -5.68 20.27
N HIS A 72 8.16 -6.41 19.28
CA HIS A 72 8.38 -6.17 17.87
C HIS A 72 7.08 -6.01 17.10
N LEU A 73 7.09 -5.12 16.10
CA LEU A 73 5.95 -4.87 15.24
C LEU A 73 5.55 -6.13 14.44
N PRO A 74 4.25 -6.39 14.26
CA PRO A 74 3.77 -7.35 13.28
C PRO A 74 4.36 -7.05 11.89
N VAL A 75 4.69 -8.11 11.13
CA VAL A 75 5.41 -7.97 9.85
C VAL A 75 4.67 -7.09 8.83
N THR A 76 3.34 -6.98 8.93
CA THR A 76 2.49 -6.17 8.05
C THR A 76 2.30 -4.73 8.54
N TYR A 77 2.59 -4.43 9.80
CA TYR A 77 2.27 -3.13 10.39
C TYR A 77 3.12 -1.95 9.84
N PRO A 78 4.42 -2.10 9.53
CA PRO A 78 5.17 -1.03 8.86
C PRO A 78 4.56 -0.55 7.53
N HIS A 79 3.87 -1.43 6.78
CA HIS A 79 3.12 -1.03 5.59
C HIS A 79 2.00 -0.05 5.92
N VAL A 80 1.26 -0.33 7.02
CA VAL A 80 0.19 0.54 7.53
C VAL A 80 0.75 1.91 7.96
N LEU A 81 1.91 1.93 8.62
CA LEU A 81 2.59 3.17 8.98
C LEU A 81 3.00 3.99 7.76
N GLY A 82 3.41 3.32 6.66
CA GLY A 82 3.82 3.97 5.41
C GLY A 82 2.67 4.43 4.53
N PHE A 83 1.47 3.88 4.72
CA PHE A 83 0.32 4.13 3.85
C PHE A 83 -0.04 5.61 3.70
N PRO A 84 -0.06 6.46 4.75
CA PRO A 84 -0.31 7.89 4.58
C PRO A 84 0.75 8.62 3.74
N THR A 85 2.00 8.21 3.84
CA THR A 85 3.10 8.76 3.04
C THR A 85 3.00 8.30 1.58
N ALA A 86 2.69 7.03 1.33
CA ALA A 86 2.37 6.52 -0.02
C ALA A 86 1.17 7.27 -0.62
N MET A 87 0.16 7.53 0.20
CA MET A 87 -1.03 8.25 -0.23
C MET A 87 -0.74 9.71 -0.60
N ARG A 88 0.19 10.36 0.11
CA ARG A 88 0.63 11.72 -0.22
C ARG A 88 1.34 11.76 -1.57
N LEU A 89 2.12 10.74 -1.89
CA LEU A 89 2.82 10.59 -3.15
C LEU A 89 1.83 10.31 -4.30
N MET A 90 0.92 9.35 -4.14
CA MET A 90 -0.04 8.95 -5.19
C MET A 90 -1.15 9.98 -5.44
N SER A 91 -1.54 10.79 -4.44
CA SER A 91 -2.50 11.89 -4.64
C SER A 91 -1.88 13.17 -5.21
N GLY A 92 -0.56 13.17 -5.44
CA GLY A 92 0.18 14.29 -5.99
C GLY A 92 -0.14 14.58 -7.46
N ARG A 93 0.12 15.81 -7.92
CA ARG A 93 -0.07 16.18 -9.34
C ARG A 93 0.88 15.40 -10.26
N ALA A 94 2.10 15.15 -9.82
CA ALA A 94 3.14 14.45 -10.57
C ALA A 94 2.94 12.92 -10.66
N PHE A 95 2.08 12.32 -9.83
CA PHE A 95 1.75 10.90 -9.96
C PHE A 95 0.75 10.68 -11.11
N PRO A 96 1.03 9.84 -12.11
CA PRO A 96 0.28 9.86 -13.37
C PRO A 96 -0.99 9.00 -13.36
N LEU A 97 -1.16 8.11 -12.38
CA LEU A 97 -2.32 7.21 -12.32
C LEU A 97 -3.46 7.85 -11.51
N PRO A 98 -4.74 7.66 -11.91
CA PRO A 98 -5.88 8.08 -11.11
C PRO A 98 -5.91 7.31 -9.79
N LEU A 99 -6.05 8.03 -8.68
CA LEU A 99 -6.21 7.39 -7.39
C LEU A 99 -7.58 6.69 -7.29
N LEU A 100 -8.62 7.33 -7.82
CA LEU A 100 -9.96 6.75 -7.88
C LEU A 100 -9.95 5.54 -8.83
N GLY A 101 -10.28 4.37 -8.30
CA GLY A 101 -10.32 3.12 -9.06
C GLY A 101 -8.97 2.41 -9.19
N LEU A 102 -7.93 2.92 -8.53
CA LEU A 102 -6.63 2.25 -8.41
C LEU A 102 -6.80 0.96 -7.58
N VAL A 103 -6.27 -0.15 -8.08
CA VAL A 103 -6.41 -1.47 -7.45
C VAL A 103 -5.06 -1.93 -6.93
N HIS A 104 -4.95 -2.25 -5.65
CA HIS A 104 -3.75 -2.87 -5.09
C HIS A 104 -3.74 -4.36 -5.48
N THR A 105 -2.83 -4.76 -6.38
CA THR A 105 -2.83 -6.12 -6.98
C THR A 105 -1.87 -7.08 -6.30
N SER A 106 -0.78 -6.57 -5.71
CA SER A 106 0.20 -7.41 -5.01
C SER A 106 1.01 -6.60 -4.03
N ILE A 107 1.42 -7.23 -2.94
CA ILE A 107 2.43 -6.72 -2.01
C ILE A 107 3.50 -7.78 -1.77
N ARG A 108 4.77 -7.38 -1.78
CA ARG A 108 5.89 -8.16 -1.25
C ARG A 108 6.42 -7.45 -0.02
N ILE A 109 6.63 -8.20 1.06
CA ILE A 109 7.20 -7.69 2.31
C ILE A 109 8.45 -8.49 2.62
N THR A 110 9.54 -7.79 2.93
CA THR A 110 10.80 -8.39 3.41
C THR A 110 11.13 -7.78 4.77
N ARG A 111 11.28 -8.62 5.79
CA ARG A 111 11.79 -8.22 7.10
C ARG A 111 13.23 -8.70 7.23
N HIS A 112 14.17 -7.75 7.26
CA HIS A 112 15.60 -8.01 7.37
C HIS A 112 16.02 -8.24 8.84
N HIS A 113 15.42 -7.48 9.76
CA HIS A 113 15.67 -7.58 11.20
C HIS A 113 14.36 -7.39 11.99
N PRO A 114 14.28 -7.84 13.25
CA PRO A 114 13.18 -7.46 14.14
C PRO A 114 13.01 -5.94 14.18
N VAL A 115 11.77 -5.47 14.20
CA VAL A 115 11.43 -4.04 14.21
C VAL A 115 10.87 -3.71 15.60
N PRO A 116 11.64 -3.09 16.51
CA PRO A 116 11.18 -2.82 17.88
C PRO A 116 9.98 -1.88 17.90
N ALA A 117 8.97 -2.17 18.72
CA ALA A 117 7.73 -1.38 18.78
C ALA A 117 7.91 0.01 19.41
N THR A 118 8.94 0.18 20.25
CA THR A 118 9.18 1.39 21.05
C THR A 118 10.32 2.26 20.52
N ALA A 119 11.00 1.81 19.47
CA ALA A 119 12.09 2.55 18.85
C ALA A 119 11.59 3.74 18.02
N ALA A 120 12.52 4.63 17.66
CA ALA A 120 12.29 5.63 16.62
C ALA A 120 12.77 5.06 15.29
N HIS A 121 11.98 5.27 14.24
CA HIS A 121 12.28 4.77 12.90
C HIS A 121 12.37 5.92 11.90
N GLU A 122 13.01 5.67 10.77
CA GLU A 122 12.88 6.48 9.56
C GLU A 122 12.07 5.71 8.54
N LEU A 123 11.01 6.34 8.03
CA LEU A 123 10.15 5.75 7.01
C LEU A 123 10.34 6.48 5.68
N THR A 124 10.66 5.75 4.62
CA THR A 124 10.86 6.31 3.28
C THR A 124 9.89 5.68 2.30
N VAL A 125 9.25 6.48 1.44
CA VAL A 125 8.33 6.01 0.39
C VAL A 125 8.62 6.67 -0.94
N TYR A 126 8.58 5.88 -2.02
CA TYR A 126 8.79 6.37 -3.38
C TYR A 126 8.10 5.49 -4.42
N VAL A 127 7.86 6.04 -5.62
CA VAL A 127 7.54 5.23 -6.80
C VAL A 127 8.85 4.70 -7.34
N GLU A 128 8.98 3.38 -7.46
CA GLU A 128 10.14 2.75 -8.09
C GLU A 128 10.02 2.81 -9.61
N GLU A 129 8.88 2.40 -10.14
CA GLU A 129 8.65 2.31 -11.58
C GLU A 129 7.16 2.29 -11.95
N LEU A 130 6.89 2.51 -13.24
CA LEU A 130 5.62 2.20 -13.88
C LEU A 130 5.81 1.03 -14.83
N LEU A 131 4.89 0.09 -14.82
CA LEU A 131 4.96 -1.14 -15.60
C LEU A 131 3.73 -1.26 -16.51
N PRO A 132 3.90 -1.69 -17.77
CA PRO A 132 2.76 -2.01 -18.62
C PRO A 132 2.05 -3.24 -18.07
N HIS A 133 0.71 -3.24 -18.10
CA HIS A 133 -0.10 -4.37 -17.70
C HIS A 133 -1.20 -4.63 -18.74
N ARG A 134 -1.60 -5.89 -18.93
CA ARG A 134 -2.60 -6.26 -19.95
C ARG A 134 -3.96 -5.57 -19.80
N ARG A 135 -4.26 -5.01 -18.63
CA ARG A 135 -5.49 -4.27 -18.30
C ARG A 135 -5.24 -2.78 -17.98
N GLY A 136 -4.03 -2.26 -18.21
CA GLY A 136 -3.70 -0.86 -17.98
C GLY A 136 -2.23 -0.63 -17.61
N THR A 137 -1.99 0.21 -16.60
CA THR A 137 -0.64 0.56 -16.13
C THR A 137 -0.54 0.28 -14.64
N GLU A 138 0.56 -0.35 -14.22
CA GLU A 138 0.89 -0.58 -12.82
C GLU A 138 1.91 0.45 -12.33
N ALA A 139 1.81 0.83 -11.06
CA ALA A 139 2.85 1.56 -10.34
C ALA A 139 3.39 0.70 -9.20
N ALA A 140 4.72 0.56 -9.14
CA ALA A 140 5.40 -0.05 -8.01
C ALA A 140 5.77 1.02 -6.99
N VAL A 141 5.21 0.92 -5.79
CA VAL A 141 5.48 1.84 -4.68
C VAL A 141 6.24 1.09 -3.61
N VAL A 142 7.42 1.59 -3.27
CA VAL A 142 8.29 1.02 -2.24
C VAL A 142 8.14 1.80 -0.95
N THR A 143 8.04 1.09 0.17
CA THR A 143 8.10 1.62 1.53
C THR A 143 9.24 0.94 2.27
N GLU A 144 10.18 1.73 2.76
CA GLU A 144 11.34 1.29 3.55
C GLU A 144 11.16 1.77 5.00
N LEU A 145 11.55 0.93 5.96
CA LEU A 145 11.64 1.29 7.36
C LEU A 145 13.06 1.01 7.88
N ARG A 146 13.73 2.07 8.33
CA ARG A 146 15.05 2.01 8.94
C ARG A 146 14.98 2.22 10.44
N THR A 147 15.78 1.47 11.19
CA THR A 147 15.96 1.62 12.64
C THR A 147 17.45 1.80 12.88
N ASP A 148 17.84 2.82 13.65
CA ASP A 148 19.25 3.17 13.88
C ASP A 148 20.09 3.27 12.60
N GLY A 149 19.48 3.78 11.53
CA GLY A 149 20.11 3.95 10.22
C GLY A 149 20.22 2.68 9.37
N ALA A 150 19.83 1.50 9.86
CA ALA A 150 19.85 0.23 9.11
C ALA A 150 18.46 -0.08 8.51
N LEU A 151 18.42 -0.61 7.27
CA LEU A 151 17.16 -1.08 6.66
C LEU A 151 16.69 -2.34 7.39
N THR A 152 15.63 -2.21 8.17
CA THR A 152 15.08 -3.32 8.97
C THR A 152 13.92 -4.03 8.31
N TRP A 153 13.18 -3.31 7.46
CA TRP A 153 11.99 -3.81 6.80
C TRP A 153 11.72 -3.02 5.51
N GLU A 154 11.16 -3.68 4.50
CA GLU A 154 10.67 -3.03 3.29
C GLU A 154 9.42 -3.72 2.73
N SER A 155 8.66 -2.98 1.94
CA SER A 155 7.62 -3.53 1.09
C SER A 155 7.60 -2.90 -0.29
N ARG A 156 7.17 -3.69 -1.28
CA ARG A 156 6.87 -3.25 -2.64
C ARG A 156 5.40 -3.57 -2.94
N SER A 157 4.60 -2.52 -3.13
CA SER A 157 3.17 -2.61 -3.42
C SER A 157 2.92 -2.23 -4.87
N THR A 158 2.14 -3.05 -5.59
CA THR A 158 1.81 -2.84 -7.00
C THR A 158 0.37 -2.36 -7.13
N TYR A 159 0.18 -1.22 -7.78
CA TYR A 159 -1.12 -0.59 -7.96
C TYR A 159 -1.50 -0.48 -9.43
N LEU A 160 -2.59 -1.12 -9.84
CA LEU A 160 -3.09 -1.12 -11.22
C LEU A 160 -4.13 -0.01 -11.43
N ALA A 161 -3.85 0.89 -12.37
CA ALA A 161 -4.86 1.74 -12.99
C ALA A 161 -5.39 1.07 -14.26
N ARG A 162 -6.69 0.76 -14.27
CA ARG A 162 -7.33 0.13 -15.42
C ARG A 162 -7.65 1.15 -16.51
N HIS A 163 -7.28 0.84 -17.74
CA HIS A 163 -7.64 1.60 -18.94
C HIS A 163 -7.52 0.72 -20.19
N ALA A 164 -8.06 1.18 -21.32
CA ALA A 164 -7.87 0.50 -22.60
C ALA A 164 -6.37 0.46 -22.94
N VAL A 165 -5.90 -0.72 -23.36
CA VAL A 165 -4.53 -0.94 -23.84
C VAL A 165 -4.64 -1.32 -25.32
N PRO A 166 -4.06 -0.54 -26.24
CA PRO A 166 -4.10 -0.83 -27.68
C PRO A 166 -3.59 -2.24 -27.99
N ASP A 167 -4.25 -2.93 -28.91
CA ASP A 167 -3.78 -4.24 -29.37
C ASP A 167 -2.36 -4.12 -29.96
N GLY A 168 -1.48 -5.08 -29.63
CA GLY A 168 -0.04 -5.04 -29.97
C GLY A 168 0.89 -4.46 -28.89
N THR A 169 0.37 -3.73 -27.90
CA THR A 169 1.16 -3.23 -26.74
C THR A 169 0.93 -4.01 -25.46
N ARG A 170 0.13 -5.07 -25.53
CA ARG A 170 -0.20 -5.94 -24.39
C ARG A 170 1.05 -6.74 -24.01
N PRO A 171 1.56 -6.64 -22.77
CA PRO A 171 2.62 -7.52 -22.30
C PRO A 171 2.18 -8.98 -22.48
N ALA A 172 3.15 -9.84 -22.82
CA ALA A 172 2.91 -11.28 -22.79
C ALA A 172 2.30 -11.67 -21.42
N PRO A 173 1.31 -12.56 -21.38
CA PRO A 173 0.83 -13.07 -20.12
C PRO A 173 2.02 -13.58 -19.31
N HIS A 174 2.12 -13.22 -18.03
CA HIS A 174 3.02 -13.97 -17.17
C HIS A 174 2.65 -15.45 -17.27
N PRO A 175 3.64 -16.36 -17.39
CA PRO A 175 3.35 -17.77 -17.26
C PRO A 175 2.64 -17.91 -15.92
N ARG A 176 1.36 -18.30 -16.00
CA ARG A 176 0.74 -18.89 -14.82
C ARG A 176 1.64 -20.06 -14.46
N PRO A 177 1.93 -20.30 -13.17
CA PRO A 177 2.33 -21.64 -12.77
C PRO A 177 1.39 -22.59 -13.50
N ALA A 178 1.93 -23.60 -14.19
CA ALA A 178 1.08 -24.61 -14.79
C ALA A 178 0.04 -25.00 -13.72
N ASP A 179 -1.25 -25.03 -14.09
CA ASP A 179 -2.21 -25.82 -13.32
C ASP A 179 -1.77 -27.27 -13.52
N ASP A 180 -0.63 -27.64 -12.93
CA ASP A 180 -0.31 -29.02 -12.61
C ASP A 180 -1.41 -29.48 -11.67
N ASP A 181 -1.79 -30.76 -11.78
CA ASP A 181 -2.74 -31.48 -10.94
C ASP A 181 -2.33 -31.41 -9.45
N HIS A 182 -2.42 -30.23 -8.85
CA HIS A 182 -2.25 -30.00 -7.44
C HIS A 182 -3.48 -30.59 -6.78
N ALA A 183 -3.31 -31.78 -6.22
CA ALA A 183 -4.27 -32.37 -5.29
C ALA A 183 -4.76 -31.28 -4.32
N GLU A 184 -6.08 -31.21 -4.08
CA GLU A 184 -6.65 -30.25 -3.15
C GLU A 184 -5.87 -30.30 -1.83
N LEU A 185 -5.28 -29.16 -1.46
CA LEU A 185 -4.55 -29.06 -0.20
C LEU A 185 -5.54 -29.16 0.96
N PRO A 186 -5.21 -29.87 2.04
CA PRO A 186 -6.08 -29.95 3.21
C PRO A 186 -6.28 -28.56 3.82
N ALA A 187 -7.52 -28.24 4.19
CA ALA A 187 -7.81 -27.03 4.94
C ALA A 187 -7.20 -27.14 6.35
N LEU A 188 -6.25 -26.25 6.67
CA LEU A 188 -5.59 -26.20 7.98
C LEU A 188 -6.30 -25.28 8.98
N ASP A 189 -6.99 -24.25 8.50
CA ASP A 189 -7.66 -23.25 9.34
C ASP A 189 -8.84 -22.61 8.58
N THR A 190 -9.77 -21.98 9.30
CA THR A 190 -10.92 -21.26 8.75
C THR A 190 -11.12 -19.94 9.48
N TRP A 191 -11.03 -18.83 8.74
CA TRP A 191 -11.27 -17.50 9.29
C TRP A 191 -12.71 -17.03 9.07
N HIS A 192 -13.38 -16.68 10.16
CA HIS A 192 -14.68 -16.02 10.11
C HIS A 192 -14.52 -14.50 10.12
N LEU A 193 -14.80 -13.85 9.00
CA LEU A 193 -14.68 -12.40 8.85
C LEU A 193 -16.04 -11.71 9.11
N PRO A 194 -16.23 -11.01 10.24
CA PRO A 194 -17.51 -10.38 10.54
C PRO A 194 -17.77 -9.17 9.64
N ALA A 195 -19.04 -8.85 9.37
CA ALA A 195 -19.45 -7.73 8.51
C ALA A 195 -18.97 -6.33 8.96
N GLY A 196 -18.48 -6.19 10.19
CA GLY A 196 -17.88 -4.96 10.72
C GLY A 196 -16.36 -4.90 10.64
N LEU A 197 -15.69 -5.92 10.10
CA LEU A 197 -14.24 -6.05 10.11
C LEU A 197 -13.56 -4.86 9.41
N GLY A 198 -14.02 -4.48 8.22
CA GLY A 198 -13.45 -3.35 7.46
C GLY A 198 -13.49 -2.03 8.24
N ARG A 199 -14.57 -1.77 9.01
CA ARG A 199 -14.66 -0.57 9.87
C ARG A 199 -13.70 -0.62 11.05
N ARG A 200 -13.57 -1.78 11.69
CA ARG A 200 -12.61 -1.99 12.80
C ARG A 200 -11.18 -1.84 12.30
N TYR A 201 -10.87 -2.44 11.15
CA TYR A 201 -9.57 -2.35 10.51
C TYR A 201 -9.26 -0.90 10.15
N GLY A 202 -10.17 -0.20 9.44
CA GLY A 202 -9.96 1.19 9.08
C GLY A 202 -9.85 2.16 10.25
N ALA A 203 -10.40 1.82 11.42
CA ALA A 203 -10.17 2.57 12.66
C ALA A 203 -8.75 2.36 13.21
N ALA A 204 -8.21 1.14 13.12
CA ALA A 204 -6.88 0.80 13.59
C ALA A 204 -5.76 1.23 12.62
N SER A 205 -5.97 1.04 11.32
CA SER A 205 -4.99 1.34 10.27
C SER A 205 -5.06 2.79 9.78
N GLY A 206 -6.19 3.46 10.00
CA GLY A 206 -6.49 4.76 9.41
C GLY A 206 -6.97 4.69 7.96
N ASP A 207 -6.85 3.53 7.29
CA ASP A 207 -7.37 3.35 5.94
C ASP A 207 -8.90 3.25 5.98
N ARG A 208 -9.53 4.39 5.70
CA ARG A 208 -10.98 4.54 5.61
C ARG A 208 -11.45 4.60 4.16
N ASN A 209 -10.81 3.84 3.26
CA ASN A 209 -11.28 3.70 1.89
C ASN A 209 -12.76 3.24 1.90
N PRO A 210 -13.69 4.02 1.30
CA PRO A 210 -15.12 3.79 1.43
C PRO A 210 -15.59 2.40 0.98
N ILE A 211 -14.86 1.70 0.12
CA ILE A 211 -15.23 0.34 -0.33
C ILE A 211 -15.26 -0.69 0.82
N HIS A 212 -14.57 -0.42 1.93
CA HIS A 212 -14.53 -1.30 3.10
C HIS A 212 -15.53 -0.92 4.20
N LEU A 213 -16.20 0.23 4.07
CA LEU A 213 -16.98 0.81 5.17
C LEU A 213 -18.47 0.53 5.05
N HIS A 214 -19.03 0.67 3.84
CA HIS A 214 -20.46 0.57 3.60
C HIS A 214 -20.80 0.06 2.19
N PRO A 215 -21.89 -0.71 2.01
CA PRO A 215 -22.32 -1.16 0.68
C PRO A 215 -22.58 -0.02 -0.30
N LEU A 216 -23.17 1.10 0.16
CA LEU A 216 -23.45 2.25 -0.71
C LEU A 216 -22.20 2.87 -1.32
N THR A 217 -21.07 2.80 -0.62
CA THR A 217 -19.80 3.32 -1.09
C THR A 217 -18.97 2.29 -1.84
N ALA A 218 -19.29 0.99 -1.70
CA ALA A 218 -18.65 -0.10 -2.44
C ALA A 218 -19.30 -0.38 -3.81
N ARG A 219 -20.62 -0.17 -3.93
CA ARG A 219 -21.40 -0.40 -5.16
C ARG A 219 -20.89 0.35 -6.40
N PRO A 220 -20.49 1.63 -6.32
CA PRO A 220 -19.91 2.33 -7.48
C PRO A 220 -18.64 1.68 -8.04
N PHE A 221 -17.97 0.83 -7.23
CA PHE A 221 -16.76 0.10 -7.63
C PHE A 221 -17.05 -1.36 -8.03
N GLY A 222 -18.33 -1.75 -8.14
CA GLY A 222 -18.76 -3.07 -8.59
C GLY A 222 -18.94 -4.10 -7.48
N PHE A 223 -18.86 -3.70 -6.22
CA PHE A 223 -19.02 -4.62 -5.09
C PHE A 223 -20.43 -4.56 -4.50
N PRO A 224 -21.16 -5.70 -4.40
CA PRO A 224 -22.53 -5.71 -3.87
C PRO A 224 -22.59 -5.38 -2.37
N ARG A 225 -21.47 -5.60 -1.65
CA ARG A 225 -21.26 -5.32 -0.22
C ARG A 225 -19.87 -4.72 -0.02
N ALA A 226 -19.63 -4.14 1.15
CA ALA A 226 -18.28 -3.76 1.54
C ALA A 226 -17.38 -5.00 1.57
N ILE A 227 -16.16 -4.86 1.07
CA ILE A 227 -15.17 -5.94 1.04
C ILE A 227 -14.21 -5.79 2.22
N ALA A 228 -13.69 -6.90 2.75
CA ALA A 228 -12.58 -6.88 3.71
C ALA A 228 -11.26 -6.63 2.97
#